data_AF-A0A959KLT8-F1
#
_entry.id   AF-A0A959KLT8-F1
#
_cell.length_a   1.000
_cell.length_b   1.000
_cell.length_c   1.000
_cell.angle_alpha   90.00
_cell.angle_beta   90.00
_cell.angle_gamma   90.00
#
_symmetry.space_group_name_H-M   'P 1'
#
loop_
_entity.id
_entity.type
_entity.pdbx_description
1 polymer ?
#
loop_
_entity_poly.entity_id
_entity_poly.type
_entity_poly.pdbx_seq_one_letter_code
_entity_poly.pdbx_strand_id
1 'polypeptide(L)'
;MRIRLFFASLLSLALALSFIACEGDQGPIGPSGPIGPAGPTGPEGQNGAENCLDCHGNSQLITSKVFQWENSVHLLGGHYDRNDASCAVCHTSQGFLEVVGTGATAAAAAIEDPLPPNCYSCHQIHQTYTEADWALTSTEPFTFWVGGETADIGAGNLCLNCHQARIPSPALPVPGVDGTNNLTNKRYGPHHGSQGVLFTGNAAYEVEGPAEYGNSLHTTLAANSCATCHMAKVEGGRALGGHTFRVAEDDGSGN
;
A
#
# COMPACT_ATOMS: atom_id res chain seq x y z
N MET A 1 -76.01 56.32 -54.76
CA MET A 1 -75.29 56.21 -53.46
C MET A 1 -74.07 55.28 -53.49
N ARG A 2 -73.99 54.26 -54.37
CA ARG A 2 -72.91 53.25 -54.37
C ARG A 2 -71.56 53.65 -55.00
N ILE A 3 -71.51 54.68 -55.86
CA ILE A 3 -70.26 55.09 -56.56
C ILE A 3 -69.39 56.04 -55.72
N ARG A 4 -69.97 56.85 -54.82
CA ARG A 4 -69.22 57.77 -53.95
C ARG A 4 -68.46 57.06 -52.81
N LEU A 5 -68.96 55.90 -52.36
CA LEU A 5 -68.32 55.07 -51.34
C LEU A 5 -67.06 54.34 -51.87
N PHE A 6 -67.03 54.00 -53.17
CA PHE A 6 -65.87 53.34 -53.77
C PHE A 6 -64.65 54.25 -53.90
N PHE A 7 -64.84 55.53 -54.28
CA PHE A 7 -63.73 56.49 -54.37
C PHE A 7 -63.19 56.92 -53.00
N ALA A 8 -64.06 57.05 -51.99
CA ALA A 8 -63.61 57.33 -50.62
C ALA A 8 -62.82 56.16 -50.01
N SER A 9 -63.19 54.91 -50.34
CA SER A 9 -62.51 53.71 -49.86
C SER A 9 -61.16 53.44 -50.57
N LEU A 10 -61.03 53.78 -51.86
CA LEU A 10 -59.73 53.69 -52.56
C LEU A 10 -58.73 54.74 -52.09
N LEU A 11 -59.18 55.97 -51.78
CA LEU A 11 -58.30 57.04 -51.33
C LEU A 11 -57.82 56.83 -49.88
N SER A 12 -58.63 56.21 -49.03
CA SER A 12 -58.24 55.84 -47.66
C SER A 12 -57.32 54.62 -47.61
N LEU A 13 -57.47 53.66 -48.54
CA LEU A 13 -56.50 52.56 -48.70
C LEU A 13 -55.16 53.05 -49.25
N ALA A 14 -55.15 53.98 -50.22
CA ALA A 14 -53.93 54.56 -50.75
C ALA A 14 -53.14 55.39 -49.72
N LEU A 15 -53.82 56.06 -48.77
CA LEU A 15 -53.16 56.82 -47.70
C LEU A 15 -52.62 55.92 -46.58
N ALA A 16 -53.25 54.77 -46.31
CA ALA A 16 -52.78 53.80 -45.32
C ALA A 16 -51.51 53.05 -45.77
N LEU A 17 -51.34 52.80 -47.06
CA LEU A 17 -50.13 52.19 -47.62
C LEU A 17 -48.90 53.12 -47.62
N SER A 18 -49.08 54.43 -47.48
CA SER A 18 -47.99 55.41 -47.41
C SER A 18 -47.21 55.40 -46.09
N PHE A 19 -47.76 54.81 -45.02
CA PHE A 19 -47.14 54.79 -43.69
C PHE A 19 -46.41 53.48 -43.33
N ILE A 20 -46.43 52.47 -44.21
CA ILE A 20 -45.73 51.18 -44.01
C ILE A 20 -44.33 51.18 -44.68
N ALA A 21 -43.98 52.21 -45.46
CA ALA A 21 -42.73 52.28 -46.21
C ALA A 21 -41.50 52.78 -45.40
N CYS A 22 -41.53 52.71 -44.06
CA CYS A 22 -40.42 53.17 -43.23
C CYS A 22 -40.03 52.12 -42.18
N GLU A 23 -39.77 50.89 -42.62
CA GLU A 23 -38.93 49.96 -41.85
C GLU A 23 -37.63 49.84 -42.64
N GLY A 24 -36.67 50.70 -42.30
CA GLY A 24 -35.33 50.66 -42.89
C GLY A 24 -34.66 49.33 -42.56
N ASP A 25 -33.84 48.83 -43.48
CA ASP A 25 -33.08 47.59 -43.32
C ASP A 25 -32.42 47.53 -41.94
N GLN A 26 -32.49 46.37 -41.27
CA GLN A 26 -31.81 46.14 -40.00
C GLN A 26 -30.34 46.55 -40.19
N GLY A 27 -29.89 47.58 -39.46
CA GLY A 27 -28.53 48.09 -39.58
C GLY A 27 -27.49 46.98 -39.40
N PRO A 28 -26.29 47.12 -39.99
CA PRO A 28 -25.26 46.09 -39.93
C PRO A 28 -24.97 45.71 -38.47
N ILE A 29 -24.83 44.41 -38.21
CA ILE A 29 -24.39 43.90 -36.91
C ILE A 29 -23.11 44.63 -36.53
N GLY A 30 -23.10 45.27 -35.35
CA GLY A 30 -21.95 46.01 -34.85
C GLY A 30 -20.70 45.12 -34.75
N PRO A 31 -19.50 45.71 -34.79
CA PRO A 31 -18.26 44.93 -34.71
C PRO A 31 -18.25 44.09 -33.42
N SER A 32 -17.76 42.85 -33.50
CA SER A 32 -17.49 42.04 -32.31
C SER A 32 -16.66 42.84 -31.32
N GLY A 33 -17.03 42.78 -30.04
CA GLY A 33 -16.28 43.41 -28.97
C GLY A 33 -14.84 42.89 -28.90
N PRO A 34 -13.92 43.65 -28.29
CA PRO A 34 -12.54 43.22 -28.14
C PRO A 34 -12.46 41.89 -27.38
N ILE A 35 -11.52 41.03 -27.78
CA ILE A 35 -11.19 39.81 -27.05
C ILE A 35 -10.81 40.20 -25.61
N GLY A 36 -11.39 39.49 -24.63
CA GLY A 36 -11.09 39.70 -23.21
C GLY A 36 -9.60 39.45 -22.90
N PRO A 37 -9.09 39.97 -21.77
CA PRO A 37 -7.71 39.74 -21.37
C PRO A 37 -7.43 38.24 -21.23
N ALA A 38 -6.21 37.83 -21.55
CA ALA A 38 -5.76 36.46 -21.28
C ALA A 38 -5.93 36.15 -19.79
N GLY A 39 -6.38 34.93 -19.48
CA GLY A 39 -6.45 34.46 -18.11
C GLY A 39 -5.06 34.42 -17.45
N PRO A 40 -5.00 34.37 -16.11
CA PRO A 40 -3.73 34.25 -15.42
C PRO A 40 -3.00 32.96 -15.84
N THR A 41 -1.67 33.02 -15.91
CA THR A 41 -0.83 31.82 -16.07
C THR A 41 -1.13 30.86 -14.93
N GLY A 42 -1.31 29.57 -15.24
CA GLY A 42 -1.46 28.53 -14.22
C GLY A 42 -0.22 28.40 -13.33
N PRO A 43 -0.32 27.73 -12.19
CA PRO A 43 0.85 27.43 -11.36
C PRO A 43 1.89 26.65 -12.16
N GLU A 44 3.16 26.86 -11.82
CA GLU A 44 4.27 26.11 -12.41
C GLU A 44 4.10 24.61 -12.11
N GLY A 45 4.37 23.75 -13.10
CA GLY A 45 4.29 22.30 -12.90
C GLY A 45 5.38 21.81 -11.94
N GLN A 46 5.07 20.83 -11.10
CA GLN A 46 6.08 20.20 -10.26
C GLN A 46 7.14 19.51 -11.13
N ASN A 47 8.41 19.64 -10.76
CA ASN A 47 9.50 18.92 -11.42
C ASN A 47 9.43 17.44 -11.04
N GLY A 48 8.89 16.60 -11.93
CA GLY A 48 8.78 15.16 -11.70
C GLY A 48 10.12 14.45 -11.47
N ALA A 49 11.27 15.08 -11.81
CA ALA A 49 12.58 14.48 -11.59
C ALA A 49 13.11 14.61 -10.16
N GLU A 50 12.58 15.53 -9.34
CA GLU A 50 13.12 15.80 -8.00
C GLU A 50 13.01 14.57 -7.10
N ASN A 51 11.83 13.98 -6.99
CA ASN A 51 11.58 12.79 -6.18
C ASN A 51 12.22 11.53 -6.78
N CYS A 52 12.38 11.46 -8.11
CA CYS A 52 13.05 10.32 -8.74
C CYS A 52 14.52 10.23 -8.33
N LEU A 53 15.19 11.37 -8.10
CA LEU A 53 16.60 11.43 -7.76
C LEU A 53 16.91 11.00 -6.31
N ASP A 54 15.90 10.89 -5.45
CA ASP A 54 16.07 10.33 -4.11
C ASP A 54 16.51 8.86 -4.17
N CYS A 55 16.02 8.13 -5.19
CA CYS A 55 16.34 6.72 -5.42
C CYS A 55 17.27 6.50 -6.64
N HIS A 56 17.09 7.28 -7.71
CA HIS A 56 17.82 7.17 -8.97
C HIS A 56 18.86 8.29 -9.17
N GLY A 57 19.24 8.98 -8.10
CA GLY A 57 20.29 9.99 -8.14
C GLY A 57 21.71 9.41 -8.02
N ASN A 58 22.69 10.29 -7.89
CA ASN A 58 24.11 9.93 -7.75
C ASN A 58 24.51 9.53 -6.32
N SER A 59 23.54 9.40 -5.40
CA SER A 59 23.81 8.91 -4.05
C SER A 59 24.05 7.40 -4.07
N GLN A 60 24.88 6.90 -3.16
CA GLN A 60 25.07 5.46 -2.98
C GLN A 60 24.05 4.86 -1.98
N LEU A 61 23.01 5.62 -1.60
CA LEU A 61 22.07 5.21 -0.57
C LEU A 61 21.37 3.91 -0.96
N ILE A 62 20.70 3.88 -2.11
CA ILE A 62 19.97 2.70 -2.59
C ILE A 62 20.93 1.53 -2.82
N THR A 63 22.09 1.77 -3.44
CA THR A 63 23.11 0.73 -3.65
C THR A 63 23.55 0.09 -2.33
N SER A 64 23.72 0.88 -1.27
CA SER A 64 24.05 0.35 0.07
C SER A 64 22.91 -0.50 0.66
N LYS A 65 21.64 -0.15 0.41
CA LYS A 65 20.48 -0.91 0.89
C LYS A 65 20.30 -2.21 0.12
N VAL A 66 20.50 -2.18 -1.20
CA VAL A 66 20.52 -3.37 -2.06
C VAL A 66 21.59 -4.34 -1.56
N PHE A 67 22.83 -3.88 -1.37
CA PHE A 67 23.91 -4.72 -0.84
C PHE A 67 23.55 -5.36 0.52
N GLN A 68 22.95 -4.59 1.44
CA GLN A 68 22.51 -5.12 2.73
C GLN A 68 21.42 -6.19 2.59
N TRP A 69 20.39 -5.91 1.78
CA TRP A 69 19.30 -6.85 1.53
C TRP A 69 19.79 -8.12 0.82
N GLU A 70 20.73 -8.01 -0.11
CA GLU A 70 21.32 -9.15 -0.80
C GLU A 70 22.11 -10.08 0.14
N ASN A 71 22.53 -9.58 1.30
CA ASN A 71 23.19 -10.35 2.36
C ASN A 71 22.24 -10.76 3.50
N SER A 72 20.94 -10.58 3.33
CA SER A 72 19.91 -11.00 4.28
C SER A 72 19.44 -12.44 4.04
N VAL A 73 18.87 -13.05 5.08
CA VAL A 73 18.20 -14.36 4.96
C VAL A 73 16.91 -14.29 4.14
N HIS A 74 16.31 -13.11 3.97
CA HIS A 74 15.13 -12.93 3.11
C HIS A 74 15.46 -13.21 1.63
N LEU A 75 16.68 -12.92 1.19
CA LEU A 75 17.17 -13.34 -0.14
C LEU A 75 17.82 -14.73 -0.10
N LEU A 76 18.76 -14.94 0.83
CA LEU A 76 19.65 -16.10 0.82
C LEU A 76 19.03 -17.38 1.43
N GLY A 77 17.87 -17.29 2.07
CA GLY A 77 17.21 -18.39 2.76
C GLY A 77 16.66 -19.50 1.86
N GLY A 78 16.73 -19.36 0.53
CA GLY A 78 16.49 -20.45 -0.41
C GLY A 78 15.03 -20.91 -0.54
N HIS A 79 14.07 -20.05 -0.22
CA HIS A 79 12.63 -20.34 -0.31
C HIS A 79 11.86 -19.33 -1.17
N TYR A 80 12.54 -18.65 -2.08
CA TYR A 80 11.95 -17.66 -2.98
C TYR A 80 11.09 -18.27 -4.10
N ASP A 81 11.21 -19.58 -4.32
CA ASP A 81 10.47 -20.35 -5.33
C ASP A 81 9.11 -20.85 -4.83
N ARG A 82 8.74 -20.55 -3.58
CA ARG A 82 7.48 -20.98 -2.96
C ARG A 82 6.32 -20.07 -3.38
N ASN A 83 5.90 -20.24 -4.62
CA ASN A 83 4.95 -19.36 -5.30
C ASN A 83 3.51 -19.89 -5.36
N ASP A 84 3.20 -21.05 -4.78
CA ASP A 84 1.81 -21.51 -4.70
C ASP A 84 0.97 -20.56 -3.82
N ALA A 85 -0.35 -20.54 -4.05
CA ALA A 85 -1.29 -19.64 -3.39
C ALA A 85 -1.10 -19.57 -1.86
N SER A 86 -0.83 -20.72 -1.23
CA SER A 86 -0.66 -20.76 0.21
C SER A 86 0.69 -20.20 0.63
N CYS A 87 1.78 -20.50 -0.06
CA CYS A 87 3.14 -20.14 0.31
C CYS A 87 3.54 -18.71 -0.11
N ALA A 88 3.00 -18.24 -1.23
CA ALA A 88 3.34 -16.98 -1.87
C ALA A 88 3.15 -15.76 -0.97
N VAL A 89 2.22 -15.84 -0.02
CA VAL A 89 1.88 -14.80 0.96
C VAL A 89 3.07 -14.34 1.81
N CYS A 90 4.09 -15.18 2.01
CA CYS A 90 5.31 -14.80 2.73
C CYS A 90 6.56 -14.89 1.86
N HIS A 91 6.58 -15.80 0.88
CA HIS A 91 7.78 -16.15 0.13
C HIS A 91 7.94 -15.41 -1.19
N THR A 92 6.92 -14.67 -1.61
CA THR A 92 6.98 -13.84 -2.81
C THR A 92 6.54 -12.42 -2.50
N SER A 93 7.17 -11.44 -3.14
CA SER A 93 6.81 -10.04 -2.99
C SER A 93 5.38 -9.77 -3.47
N GLN A 94 5.01 -10.35 -4.61
CA GLN A 94 3.69 -10.18 -5.21
C GLN A 94 2.58 -10.77 -4.34
N GLY A 95 2.75 -12.03 -3.88
CA GLY A 95 1.76 -12.68 -3.02
C GLY A 95 1.63 -11.98 -1.67
N PHE A 96 2.72 -11.48 -1.10
CA PHE A 96 2.69 -10.65 0.11
C PHE A 96 1.86 -9.38 -0.08
N LEU A 97 2.13 -8.62 -1.14
CA LEU A 97 1.40 -7.37 -1.42
C LEU A 97 -0.10 -7.62 -1.67
N GLU A 98 -0.43 -8.74 -2.31
CA GLU A 98 -1.83 -9.15 -2.51
C GLU A 98 -2.55 -9.37 -1.17
N VAL A 99 -1.95 -10.13 -0.25
CA VAL A 99 -2.60 -10.42 1.04
C VAL A 99 -2.64 -9.22 1.97
N VAL A 100 -1.63 -8.35 1.95
CA VAL A 100 -1.66 -7.07 2.68
C VAL A 100 -2.80 -6.19 2.17
N GLY A 101 -3.02 -6.11 0.87
CA GLY A 101 -4.09 -5.31 0.28
C GLY A 101 -5.50 -5.88 0.48
N THR A 102 -5.64 -7.21 0.59
CA THR A 102 -6.94 -7.89 0.65
C THR A 102 -7.34 -8.35 2.05
N GLY A 103 -6.38 -8.50 2.96
CA GLY A 103 -6.57 -9.16 4.27
C GLY A 103 -6.76 -10.68 4.18
N ALA A 104 -6.52 -11.29 3.01
CA ALA A 104 -6.64 -12.73 2.83
C ALA A 104 -5.46 -13.50 3.49
N THR A 105 -5.64 -14.80 3.69
CA THR A 105 -4.59 -15.69 4.26
C THR A 105 -3.91 -16.58 3.21
N ALA A 106 -4.27 -16.39 1.94
CA ALA A 106 -3.70 -17.04 0.76
C ALA A 106 -3.82 -16.08 -0.43
N ALA A 107 -2.88 -16.16 -1.37
CA ALA A 107 -3.05 -15.51 -2.67
C ALA A 107 -4.15 -16.21 -3.48
N ALA A 108 -4.76 -15.50 -4.43
CA ALA A 108 -5.84 -16.01 -5.26
C ALA A 108 -5.38 -17.14 -6.20
N ALA A 109 -4.10 -17.12 -6.60
CA ALA A 109 -3.48 -18.12 -7.46
C ALA A 109 -1.98 -18.24 -7.19
N ALA A 110 -1.31 -19.16 -7.88
CA ALA A 110 0.15 -19.21 -7.87
C ALA A 110 0.73 -17.98 -8.58
N ILE A 111 1.84 -17.46 -8.06
CA ILE A 111 2.50 -16.25 -8.58
C ILE A 111 3.44 -16.63 -9.73
N GLU A 112 3.20 -16.05 -10.91
CA GLU A 112 4.11 -16.14 -12.05
C GLU A 112 5.29 -15.17 -11.88
N ASP A 113 6.47 -15.56 -12.37
CA ASP A 113 7.73 -14.81 -12.23
C ASP A 113 7.95 -14.27 -10.79
N PRO A 114 7.94 -15.15 -9.77
CA PRO A 114 7.95 -14.73 -8.38
C PRO A 114 9.28 -14.05 -8.03
N LEU A 115 9.19 -12.89 -7.38
CA LEU A 115 10.34 -12.24 -6.75
C LEU A 115 10.34 -12.59 -5.26
N PRO A 116 11.51 -12.85 -4.64
CA PRO A 116 11.60 -12.92 -3.19
C PRO A 116 11.13 -11.61 -2.52
N PRO A 117 10.82 -11.62 -1.20
CA PRO A 117 10.54 -10.42 -0.45
C PRO A 117 11.64 -9.38 -0.65
N ASN A 118 11.29 -8.22 -1.19
CA ASN A 118 12.23 -7.21 -1.67
C ASN A 118 11.77 -5.79 -1.27
N CYS A 119 12.38 -4.76 -1.86
CA CYS A 119 12.07 -3.37 -1.57
C CYS A 119 10.56 -3.05 -1.69
N TYR A 120 9.88 -3.57 -2.71
CA TYR A 120 8.45 -3.39 -2.96
C TYR A 120 7.58 -4.08 -1.90
N SER A 121 8.08 -5.15 -1.27
CA SER A 121 7.35 -5.80 -0.17
C SER A 121 7.25 -4.90 1.04
N CYS A 122 8.27 -4.08 1.30
CA CYS A 122 8.35 -3.28 2.52
C CYS A 122 7.94 -1.82 2.30
N HIS A 123 8.26 -1.24 1.16
CA HIS A 123 8.06 0.18 0.85
C HIS A 123 7.09 0.39 -0.32
N GLN A 124 6.35 1.50 -0.31
CA GLN A 124 5.37 1.88 -1.33
C GLN A 124 6.00 2.43 -2.62
N ILE A 125 7.00 1.72 -3.15
CA ILE A 125 7.82 2.17 -4.28
C ILE A 125 6.98 2.32 -5.56
N HIS A 126 7.13 3.46 -6.24
CA HIS A 126 6.48 3.81 -7.50
C HIS A 126 4.94 3.85 -7.46
N GLN A 127 4.37 4.12 -6.28
CA GLN A 127 2.92 4.29 -6.15
C GLN A 127 2.50 5.73 -6.42
N THR A 128 3.26 6.68 -5.87
CA THR A 128 2.99 8.12 -5.97
C THR A 128 4.06 8.88 -6.73
N TYR A 129 5.28 8.32 -6.85
CA TYR A 129 6.46 9.01 -7.38
C TYR A 129 6.80 10.27 -6.56
N THR A 130 6.58 10.19 -5.24
CA THR A 130 6.91 11.24 -4.26
C THR A 130 7.64 10.65 -3.06
N GLU A 131 8.05 11.48 -2.11
CA GLU A 131 8.61 11.01 -0.82
C GLU A 131 7.70 10.01 -0.09
N ALA A 132 6.39 9.99 -0.39
CA ALA A 132 5.47 9.00 0.16
C ALA A 132 5.83 7.55 -0.24
N ASP A 133 6.59 7.35 -1.32
CA ASP A 133 7.04 6.01 -1.74
C ASP A 133 8.05 5.38 -0.76
N TRP A 134 8.59 6.14 0.19
CA TRP A 134 9.38 5.63 1.31
C TRP A 134 8.53 5.02 2.43
N ALA A 135 7.21 5.27 2.45
CA ALA A 135 6.32 4.73 3.47
C ALA A 135 6.27 3.20 3.42
N LEU A 136 5.95 2.58 4.55
CA LEU A 136 5.80 1.13 4.62
C LEU A 136 4.51 0.69 3.92
N THR A 137 4.52 -0.50 3.32
CA THR A 137 3.34 -1.11 2.68
C THR A 137 2.24 -1.48 3.68
N SER A 138 2.60 -1.67 4.95
CA SER A 138 1.64 -1.84 6.04
C SER A 138 2.20 -1.26 7.34
N THR A 139 1.39 -0.45 8.00
CA THR A 139 1.58 -0.02 9.39
C THR A 139 0.41 -0.42 10.28
N GLU A 140 -0.63 -1.01 9.71
CA GLU A 140 -1.86 -1.35 10.42
C GLU A 140 -1.63 -2.42 11.48
N PRO A 141 -2.33 -2.36 12.63
CA PRO A 141 -2.33 -3.44 13.62
C PRO A 141 -2.59 -4.80 12.95
N PHE A 142 -1.84 -5.81 13.35
CA PHE A 142 -1.91 -7.13 12.74
C PHE A 142 -2.74 -8.10 13.58
N THR A 143 -3.69 -8.78 12.94
CA THR A 143 -4.49 -9.85 13.55
C THR A 143 -3.92 -11.21 13.17
N PHE A 144 -3.51 -11.99 14.16
CA PHE A 144 -2.91 -13.31 13.94
C PHE A 144 -3.93 -14.29 13.34
N TRP A 145 -3.48 -15.11 12.38
CA TRP A 145 -4.36 -16.08 11.72
C TRP A 145 -4.78 -17.23 12.65
N VAL A 146 -3.94 -17.51 13.64
CA VAL A 146 -4.21 -18.43 14.74
C VAL A 146 -4.53 -17.58 15.98
N GLY A 147 -5.51 -17.97 16.79
CA GLY A 147 -5.94 -17.24 17.99
C GLY A 147 -6.82 -16.02 17.69
N GLY A 148 -6.51 -15.26 16.64
CA GLY A 148 -7.32 -14.11 16.22
C GLY A 148 -7.09 -12.84 17.04
N GLU A 149 -6.09 -12.84 17.93
CA GLU A 149 -5.72 -11.64 18.68
C GLU A 149 -5.04 -10.61 17.77
N THR A 150 -5.21 -9.33 18.09
CA THR A 150 -4.58 -8.22 17.36
C THR A 150 -3.42 -7.66 18.16
N ALA A 151 -2.30 -7.37 17.51
CA ALA A 151 -1.18 -6.64 18.07
C ALA A 151 -0.88 -5.38 17.24
N ASP A 152 -0.57 -4.28 17.93
CA ASP A 152 0.02 -3.09 17.33
C ASP A 152 1.38 -2.84 17.96
N ILE A 153 2.42 -3.06 17.16
CA ILE A 153 3.82 -3.00 17.56
C ILE A 153 4.61 -1.98 16.73
N GLY A 154 3.90 -1.01 16.13
CA GLY A 154 4.45 0.06 15.29
C GLY A 154 4.95 -0.45 13.94
N ALA A 155 6.15 -0.02 13.51
CA ALA A 155 6.73 -0.47 12.25
C ALA A 155 6.92 -2.00 12.15
N GLY A 156 6.95 -2.70 13.29
CA GLY A 156 6.99 -4.16 13.35
C GLY A 156 5.71 -4.84 12.82
N ASN A 157 4.60 -4.12 12.69
CA ASN A 157 3.35 -4.65 12.12
C ASN A 157 3.55 -5.20 10.71
N LEU A 158 4.40 -4.55 9.91
CA LEU A 158 4.81 -5.05 8.60
C LEU A 158 5.41 -6.46 8.70
N CYS A 159 6.30 -6.67 9.66
CA CYS A 159 6.99 -7.94 9.86
C CYS A 159 6.03 -9.06 10.26
N LEU A 160 5.00 -8.75 11.05
CA LEU A 160 4.00 -9.72 11.53
C LEU A 160 3.20 -10.37 10.41
N ASN A 161 3.05 -9.70 9.26
CA ASN A 161 2.35 -10.27 8.10
C ASN A 161 3.00 -11.57 7.59
N CYS A 162 4.32 -11.74 7.78
CA CYS A 162 5.04 -12.97 7.48
C CYS A 162 5.45 -13.75 8.74
N HIS A 163 5.94 -13.03 9.76
CA HIS A 163 6.45 -13.60 11.02
C HIS A 163 5.30 -13.87 12.00
N GLN A 164 4.37 -14.71 11.57
CA GLN A 164 3.24 -15.20 12.33
C GLN A 164 3.03 -16.72 12.11
N ALA A 165 2.18 -17.33 12.92
CA ALA A 165 1.87 -18.75 12.82
C ALA A 165 0.84 -19.03 11.70
N ARG A 166 1.24 -19.80 10.69
CA ARG A 166 0.28 -20.34 9.72
C ARG A 166 -0.83 -21.15 10.40
N ILE A 167 -2.02 -21.09 9.82
CA ILE A 167 -3.16 -21.95 10.19
C ILE A 167 -2.77 -23.41 9.95
N PRO A 168 -2.63 -24.24 11.01
CA PRO A 168 -2.25 -25.63 10.83
C PRO A 168 -3.42 -26.47 10.34
N SER A 169 -3.10 -27.52 9.60
CA SER A 169 -4.06 -28.54 9.14
C SER A 169 -3.52 -29.94 9.47
N PRO A 170 -4.23 -30.80 10.23
CA PRO A 170 -5.49 -30.51 10.93
C PRO A 170 -5.35 -29.34 11.93
N ALA A 171 -6.48 -28.77 12.38
CA ALA A 171 -6.44 -27.67 13.36
C ALA A 171 -5.75 -28.11 14.66
N LEU A 172 -5.16 -27.16 15.40
CA LEU A 172 -4.61 -27.46 16.73
C LEU A 172 -5.74 -28.01 17.61
N PRO A 173 -5.52 -29.14 18.31
CA PRO A 173 -6.52 -29.66 19.22
C PRO A 173 -6.61 -28.71 20.41
N VAL A 174 -7.79 -28.58 21.00
CA VAL A 174 -7.99 -27.95 22.31
C VAL A 174 -7.69 -29.00 23.39
N PRO A 175 -6.56 -28.90 24.12
CA PRO A 175 -6.22 -29.80 25.21
C PRO A 175 -7.33 -29.92 26.24
N GLY A 176 -7.58 -31.15 26.67
CA GLY A 176 -8.67 -31.47 27.60
C GLY A 176 -10.06 -31.57 26.97
N VAL A 177 -10.24 -31.08 25.73
CA VAL A 177 -11.51 -31.14 24.98
C VAL A 177 -11.40 -32.12 23.81
N ASP A 178 -10.36 -31.95 22.99
CA ASP A 178 -10.15 -32.75 21.79
C ASP A 178 -9.33 -34.00 22.08
N GLY A 179 -9.61 -35.06 21.31
CA GLY A 179 -8.90 -36.33 21.38
C GLY A 179 -7.55 -36.30 20.67
N THR A 180 -7.03 -37.50 20.36
CA THR A 180 -5.78 -37.65 19.62
C THR A 180 -5.87 -37.02 18.23
N ASN A 181 -4.95 -36.09 17.93
CA ASN A 181 -4.85 -35.48 16.61
C ASN A 181 -3.96 -36.34 15.70
N ASN A 182 -4.53 -36.89 14.62
CA ASN A 182 -3.79 -37.75 13.68
C ASN A 182 -3.03 -36.90 12.66
N LEU A 183 -1.72 -36.78 12.86
CA LEU A 183 -0.87 -36.00 11.97
C LEU A 183 -0.62 -36.77 10.66
N THR A 184 -1.23 -36.30 9.58
CA THR A 184 -1.09 -36.90 8.24
C THR A 184 0.02 -36.25 7.41
N ASN A 185 0.65 -35.19 7.91
CA ASN A 185 1.68 -34.44 7.21
C ASN A 185 2.87 -34.13 8.13
N LYS A 186 4.07 -34.00 7.53
CA LYS A 186 5.33 -33.74 8.25
C LYS A 186 5.58 -32.25 8.56
N ARG A 187 4.70 -31.36 8.11
CA ARG A 187 4.76 -29.90 8.22
C ARG A 187 3.71 -29.36 9.21
N TYR A 188 3.18 -30.23 10.08
CA TYR A 188 2.17 -29.85 11.05
C TYR A 188 2.74 -28.91 12.11
N GLY A 189 1.96 -27.90 12.49
CA GLY A 189 2.34 -26.89 13.47
C GLY A 189 2.58 -25.50 12.86
N PRO A 190 3.00 -24.53 13.68
CA PRO A 190 3.30 -23.19 13.21
C PRO A 190 4.51 -23.24 12.28
N HIS A 191 4.28 -22.96 11.00
CA HIS A 191 5.33 -22.84 10.00
C HIS A 191 6.41 -21.85 10.46
N HIS A 192 7.68 -22.13 10.15
CA HIS A 192 8.83 -21.33 10.58
C HIS A 192 8.58 -19.83 10.32
N GLY A 193 8.35 -19.08 11.38
CA GLY A 193 7.67 -17.78 11.31
C GLY A 193 7.05 -17.31 12.62
N SER A 194 7.03 -18.11 13.69
CA SER A 194 6.38 -17.75 14.96
C SER A 194 7.11 -16.69 15.80
N GLN A 195 8.02 -15.88 15.23
CA GLN A 195 8.72 -14.83 15.95
C GLN A 195 7.74 -13.78 16.50
N GLY A 196 6.72 -13.40 15.73
CA GLY A 196 5.68 -12.47 16.17
C GLY A 196 4.81 -13.03 17.31
N VAL A 197 4.51 -14.33 17.25
CA VAL A 197 3.79 -15.06 18.31
C VAL A 197 4.58 -14.99 19.62
N LEU A 198 5.87 -15.31 19.58
CA LEU A 198 6.74 -15.26 20.77
C LEU A 198 6.96 -13.85 21.28
N PHE A 199 7.13 -12.87 20.38
CA PHE A 199 7.35 -11.49 20.75
C PHE A 199 6.12 -10.89 21.44
N THR A 200 4.94 -11.07 20.84
CA THR A 200 3.70 -10.45 21.35
C THR A 200 3.04 -11.24 22.47
N GLY A 201 3.31 -12.55 22.57
CA GLY A 201 2.58 -13.45 23.44
C GLY A 201 1.21 -13.88 22.89
N ASN A 202 0.83 -13.44 21.68
CA ASN A 202 -0.43 -13.78 21.03
C ASN A 202 -0.32 -15.08 20.22
N ALA A 203 -1.46 -15.69 19.87
CA ALA A 203 -1.54 -16.91 19.06
C ALA A 203 -0.75 -18.12 19.61
N ALA A 204 -0.36 -18.06 20.89
CA ALA A 204 0.28 -19.14 21.61
C ALA A 204 -0.78 -20.03 22.30
N TYR A 205 -0.38 -21.23 22.69
CA TYR A 205 -1.25 -22.12 23.44
C TYR A 205 -1.18 -21.81 24.94
N GLU A 206 -2.31 -21.48 25.56
CA GLU A 206 -2.39 -21.26 27.01
C GLU A 206 -2.49 -22.59 27.77
N VAL A 207 -1.48 -22.88 28.60
CA VAL A 207 -1.50 -24.02 29.52
C VAL A 207 -2.17 -23.58 30.81
N GLU A 208 -3.27 -24.24 31.19
CA GLU A 208 -3.94 -24.02 32.47
C GLU A 208 -2.98 -24.33 33.64
N GLY A 209 -2.93 -23.42 34.62
CA GLY A 209 -2.11 -23.60 35.80
C GLY A 209 -2.11 -22.36 36.70
N PRO A 210 -1.51 -22.47 37.90
CA PRO A 210 -1.43 -21.36 38.85
C PRO A 210 -0.39 -20.29 38.48
N ALA A 211 0.34 -20.47 37.38
CA ALA A 211 1.38 -19.55 36.94
C ALA A 211 0.77 -18.37 36.16
N GLU A 212 1.16 -17.15 36.50
CA GLU A 212 0.81 -15.98 35.71
C GLU A 212 1.74 -15.85 34.49
N TYR A 213 1.16 -15.52 33.33
CA TYR A 213 1.93 -15.19 32.14
C TYR A 213 2.40 -13.74 32.20
N GLY A 214 3.70 -13.54 32.00
CA GLY A 214 4.33 -12.23 31.91
C GLY A 214 4.84 -11.96 30.50
N ASN A 215 4.89 -10.69 30.11
CA ASN A 215 5.48 -10.27 28.85
C ASN A 215 6.99 -10.02 28.98
N SER A 216 7.73 -10.31 27.92
CA SER A 216 9.14 -9.94 27.83
C SER A 216 9.29 -8.42 27.85
N LEU A 217 10.38 -7.91 28.43
CA LEU A 217 10.75 -6.50 28.32
C LEU A 217 10.89 -6.05 26.86
N HIS A 218 11.13 -6.97 25.93
CA HIS A 218 11.19 -6.68 24.50
C HIS A 218 9.91 -6.03 23.95
N THR A 219 8.74 -6.27 24.56
CA THR A 219 7.47 -5.67 24.11
C THR A 219 7.29 -4.22 24.55
N THR A 220 8.05 -3.77 25.55
CA THR A 220 7.91 -2.42 26.13
C THR A 220 9.11 -1.52 25.87
N LEU A 221 10.28 -2.09 25.55
CA LEU A 221 11.52 -1.34 25.34
C LEU A 221 11.75 -0.84 23.90
N ALA A 222 11.02 -1.36 22.91
CA ALA A 222 11.27 -1.08 21.51
C ALA A 222 10.07 -0.39 20.84
N ALA A 223 10.13 0.94 20.66
CA ALA A 223 9.04 1.73 20.04
C ALA A 223 8.68 1.30 18.60
N ASN A 224 9.59 0.63 17.89
CA ASN A 224 9.38 0.04 16.56
C ASN A 224 9.63 -1.48 16.55
N SER A 225 9.62 -2.09 17.73
CA SER A 225 9.67 -3.54 17.94
C SER A 225 10.79 -4.23 17.15
N CYS A 226 10.44 -5.06 16.16
CA CYS A 226 11.40 -5.81 15.35
C CYS A 226 12.44 -4.88 14.69
N ALA A 227 11.99 -3.75 14.14
CA ALA A 227 12.86 -2.83 13.40
C ALA A 227 13.88 -2.14 14.30
N THR A 228 13.60 -1.97 15.60
CA THR A 228 14.53 -1.35 16.55
C THR A 228 15.85 -2.12 16.63
N CYS A 229 15.82 -3.45 16.62
CA CYS A 229 17.02 -4.29 16.73
C CYS A 229 17.46 -4.85 15.37
N HIS A 230 16.54 -5.43 14.60
CA HIS A 230 16.88 -6.08 13.34
C HIS A 230 17.25 -5.07 12.25
N MET A 231 16.67 -3.87 12.28
CA MET A 231 17.00 -2.79 11.34
C MET A 231 17.77 -1.65 12.01
N ALA A 232 18.43 -1.93 13.15
CA ALA A 232 19.29 -0.98 13.83
C ALA A 232 20.32 -0.38 12.86
N LYS A 233 20.79 0.83 13.12
CA LYS A 233 21.80 1.46 12.26
C LYS A 233 23.03 0.56 12.16
N VAL A 234 23.53 0.37 10.94
CA VAL A 234 24.77 -0.36 10.72
C VAL A 234 25.94 0.39 11.36
N GLU A 235 26.63 -0.24 12.31
CA GLU A 235 27.80 0.32 12.99
C GLU A 235 29.09 -0.43 12.62
N GLY A 236 30.21 0.30 12.58
CA GLY A 236 31.55 -0.29 12.41
C GLY A 236 31.81 -1.01 11.08
N GLY A 237 30.99 -0.80 10.04
CA GLY A 237 31.15 -1.43 8.73
C GLY A 237 30.82 -2.93 8.69
N ARG A 238 30.18 -3.47 9.74
CA ARG A 238 29.74 -4.87 9.79
C ARG A 238 28.42 -5.05 9.03
N ALA A 239 28.14 -6.24 8.50
CA ALA A 239 26.86 -6.57 7.89
C ALA A 239 25.80 -6.89 8.96
N LEU A 240 25.57 -5.96 9.89
CA LEU A 240 24.64 -6.08 11.02
C LEU A 240 23.65 -4.92 10.98
N GLY A 241 22.38 -5.18 11.31
CA GLY A 241 21.32 -4.20 11.24
C GLY A 241 20.95 -3.79 9.80
N GLY A 242 20.35 -2.62 9.66
CA GLY A 242 19.92 -2.06 8.38
C GLY A 242 19.00 -3.02 7.63
N HIS A 243 19.25 -3.22 6.34
CA HIS A 243 18.47 -4.15 5.51
C HIS A 243 19.06 -5.58 5.50
N THR A 244 20.05 -5.88 6.35
CA THR A 244 20.51 -7.27 6.56
C THR A 244 19.58 -8.03 7.51
N PHE A 245 18.86 -7.29 8.37
CA PHE A 245 18.00 -7.79 9.45
C PHE A 245 18.73 -8.59 10.55
N ARG A 246 20.07 -8.62 10.52
CA ARG A 246 20.89 -9.37 11.47
C ARG A 246 21.08 -8.57 12.75
N VAL A 247 21.02 -9.26 13.88
CA VAL A 247 21.33 -8.70 15.19
C VAL A 247 22.74 -9.15 15.58
N ALA A 248 23.49 -8.26 16.23
CA ALA A 248 24.81 -8.58 16.77
C ALA A 248 24.67 -9.43 18.03
N GLU A 249 25.54 -10.43 18.20
CA GLU A 249 25.79 -11.00 19.53
C GLU A 249 26.65 -10.04 20.38
N ASP A 250 26.71 -10.28 21.69
CA ASP A 250 27.45 -9.44 22.64
C ASP A 250 28.95 -9.30 22.30
N ASP A 251 29.52 -10.26 21.56
CA ASP A 251 30.91 -10.25 21.09
C ASP A 251 31.12 -9.43 19.78
N GLY A 252 30.04 -8.86 19.25
CA GLY A 252 30.04 -8.10 18.00
C GLY A 252 30.11 -8.95 16.74
N SER A 253 29.99 -10.28 16.84
CA SER A 253 29.73 -11.18 15.72
C SER A 253 28.26 -11.16 15.32
N GLY A 254 27.95 -11.61 14.10
CA GLY A 254 26.57 -11.68 13.61
C GLY A 254 26.03 -13.09 13.70
N ASN A 255 24.76 -13.22 14.11
CA ASN A 255 23.97 -14.42 13.87
C ASN A 255 23.48 -14.50 12.41
#